data_AF-W9SKR8-F1
#
_entry.id   AF-W9SKR8-F1
#
_cell.length_a   1.000
_cell.length_b   1.000
_cell.length_c   1.000
_cell.angle_alpha   90.00
_cell.angle_beta   90.00
_cell.angle_gamma   90.00
#
_symmetry.space_group_name_H-M   'P 1'
#
loop_
_entity.id
_entity.type
_entity.pdbx_description
1 polymer ?
#
loop_
_entity_poly.entity_id
_entity_poly.type
_entity_poly.pdbx_seq_one_letter_code
_entity_poly.pdbx_strand_id
1 'polypeptide(L)'
;MEGSAEVANSVGIAGNETSGPSDIDCWQRPEDMEYPRPVSSCDSSVASNLAGEIVAALSAASLVFEEDHDYSGKLVKAAEKLFELASKKDPSQQGTYTSIEECGKEARNFYNSSGYLDELVWGGTWLFFATGNVSHLEYATTLFSVAQSNETSIEKGILYWNNKLPAIAVLLTRLRFFHDLGFPHESAMQESASMIDSLMCSYVYGGNFDKTTGGLILQRPKDGAPLQFAATASFLSKLYSDYLEVNSGRAEVAVDYILGDNPMKMSYMVGFGRQYPTQVHHRSASTPWDGKYYSCHGGDKWLHSKDPNPNILVGAMVGGPDRFDKFEDQRGKPRFTEPSISSNAGLVAALIALHDPPPRDSSASNLGLDLSGLFKNIRSIPGAP
;
A
#
# COMPACT_ATOMS: atom_id res chain seq x y z
N MET A 1 7.58 -31.47 -16.43
CA MET A 1 6.27 -30.81 -16.39
C MET A 1 6.46 -29.51 -15.64
N GLU A 2 6.83 -28.45 -16.35
CA GLU A 2 6.78 -27.09 -15.81
C GLU A 2 5.31 -26.77 -15.58
N GLY A 3 4.87 -26.78 -14.31
CA GLY A 3 3.53 -26.35 -13.98
C GLY A 3 3.49 -24.82 -14.09
N SER A 4 2.64 -24.28 -14.94
CA SER A 4 2.23 -22.87 -14.85
C SER A 4 1.70 -22.63 -13.43
N ALA A 5 2.29 -21.70 -12.69
CA ALA A 5 1.62 -21.20 -11.50
C ALA A 5 0.67 -20.08 -11.94
N GLU A 6 -0.59 -20.34 -11.70
CA GLU A 6 -1.67 -19.41 -11.92
C GLU A 6 -1.89 -18.59 -10.64
N VAL A 7 -2.05 -17.28 -10.82
CA VAL A 7 -2.47 -16.35 -9.78
C VAL A 7 -3.91 -15.94 -10.07
N ALA A 8 -4.80 -16.15 -9.11
CA ALA A 8 -6.18 -15.74 -9.23
C ALA A 8 -6.36 -14.27 -8.81
N ASN A 9 -7.23 -13.54 -9.50
CA ASN A 9 -7.68 -12.21 -9.09
C ASN A 9 -9.21 -12.07 -9.28
N SER A 10 -9.81 -11.18 -8.48
CA SER A 10 -11.22 -10.80 -8.61
C SER A 10 -11.41 -9.38 -8.10
N VAL A 11 -11.93 -8.51 -8.97
CA VAL A 11 -12.26 -7.10 -8.66
C VAL A 11 -13.75 -6.81 -8.79
N GLY A 12 -14.56 -7.86 -9.02
CA GLY A 12 -15.94 -7.70 -9.45
C GLY A 12 -16.08 -7.40 -10.95
N ILE A 13 -17.31 -7.12 -11.40
CA ILE A 13 -17.60 -6.74 -12.79
C ILE A 13 -17.59 -5.22 -12.90
N ALA A 14 -16.74 -4.68 -13.78
CA ALA A 14 -16.45 -3.26 -13.92
C ALA A 14 -17.28 -2.52 -14.99
N GLY A 15 -17.93 -3.25 -15.88
CA GLY A 15 -18.47 -2.72 -17.13
C GLY A 15 -19.98 -2.49 -17.15
N ASN A 16 -20.39 -1.39 -17.80
CA ASN A 16 -21.73 -1.24 -18.38
C ASN A 16 -21.97 -2.18 -19.59
N GLU A 17 -20.95 -2.94 -20.03
CA GLU A 17 -21.03 -3.87 -21.16
C GLU A 17 -21.84 -5.13 -20.85
N THR A 18 -22.05 -5.45 -19.57
CA THR A 18 -22.95 -6.51 -19.15
C THR A 18 -24.34 -5.93 -18.90
N SER A 19 -25.35 -6.44 -19.60
CA SER A 19 -26.75 -6.02 -19.49
C SER A 19 -27.44 -6.51 -18.20
N GLY A 20 -26.72 -6.56 -17.08
CA GLY A 20 -27.20 -7.10 -15.81
C GLY A 20 -26.44 -6.59 -14.57
N PRO A 21 -26.91 -7.00 -13.36
CA PRO A 21 -26.35 -6.58 -12.07
C PRO A 21 -24.83 -6.80 -11.95
N SER A 22 -24.12 -5.85 -11.34
CA SER A 22 -22.65 -5.88 -11.15
C SER A 22 -22.20 -5.28 -9.81
N ASP A 23 -20.92 -5.44 -9.46
CA ASP A 23 -20.32 -4.85 -8.25
C ASP A 23 -20.41 -3.32 -8.21
N ILE A 24 -20.29 -2.65 -9.36
CA ILE A 24 -20.39 -1.19 -9.43
C ILE A 24 -21.85 -0.74 -9.31
N ASP A 25 -22.75 -1.37 -10.06
CA ASP A 25 -24.13 -0.90 -10.24
C ASP A 25 -25.03 -1.25 -9.05
N CYS A 26 -24.78 -2.37 -8.37
CA CYS A 26 -25.57 -2.76 -7.21
C CYS A 26 -25.17 -2.01 -5.95
N TRP A 27 -26.15 -1.41 -5.27
CA TRP A 27 -26.02 -0.96 -3.88
C TRP A 27 -26.80 -1.88 -2.96
N GLN A 28 -26.13 -2.93 -2.45
CA GLN A 28 -26.73 -3.91 -1.55
C GLN A 28 -25.70 -4.44 -0.55
N ARG A 29 -26.15 -5.21 0.44
CA ARG A 29 -25.22 -5.87 1.37
C ARG A 29 -24.46 -6.99 0.65
N PRO A 30 -23.21 -7.27 1.04
CA PRO A 30 -22.44 -8.34 0.42
C PRO A 30 -23.12 -9.72 0.56
N GLU A 31 -23.87 -9.96 1.64
CA GLU A 31 -24.58 -11.21 1.87
C GLU A 31 -25.82 -11.39 0.98
N ASP A 32 -26.35 -10.31 0.41
CA ASP A 32 -27.50 -10.33 -0.50
C ASP A 32 -27.09 -10.42 -1.98
N MET A 33 -25.79 -10.51 -2.29
CA MET A 33 -25.31 -10.57 -3.67
C MET A 33 -25.68 -11.90 -4.34
N GLU A 34 -26.44 -11.82 -5.43
CA GLU A 34 -26.90 -12.99 -6.20
C GLU A 34 -26.35 -13.04 -7.64
N TYR A 35 -25.62 -12.00 -8.07
CA TYR A 35 -25.06 -11.94 -9.42
C TYR A 35 -23.74 -12.75 -9.51
N PRO A 36 -23.36 -13.20 -10.72
CA PRO A 36 -22.10 -13.92 -10.92
C PRO A 36 -20.88 -13.11 -10.48
N ARG A 37 -19.98 -13.73 -9.72
CA ARG A 37 -18.71 -13.15 -9.28
C ARG A 37 -17.55 -13.93 -9.90
N PRO A 38 -17.10 -13.56 -11.11
CA PRO A 38 -16.05 -14.31 -11.80
C PRO A 38 -14.70 -14.17 -11.08
N VAL A 39 -13.90 -15.23 -11.22
CA VAL A 39 -12.50 -15.25 -10.82
C VAL A 39 -11.67 -15.37 -12.09
N SER A 40 -10.75 -14.43 -12.28
CA SER A 40 -9.80 -14.43 -13.39
C SER A 40 -8.52 -15.12 -12.96
N SER A 41 -7.89 -15.86 -13.87
CA SER A 41 -6.61 -16.53 -13.64
C SER A 41 -5.54 -15.93 -14.53
N CYS A 42 -4.38 -15.61 -13.95
CA CYS A 42 -3.25 -15.01 -14.61
C CYS A 42 -2.06 -15.97 -14.60
N ASP A 43 -1.39 -16.17 -15.74
CA ASP A 43 -0.06 -16.78 -15.72
C ASP A 43 0.91 -15.81 -15.03
N SER A 44 1.48 -16.27 -13.91
CA SER A 44 2.39 -15.48 -13.06
C SER A 44 3.61 -14.93 -13.79
N SER A 45 4.05 -15.57 -14.89
CA SER A 45 5.22 -15.07 -15.62
C SER A 45 4.96 -13.82 -16.44
N VAL A 46 3.70 -13.60 -16.86
CA VAL A 46 3.28 -12.43 -17.65
C VAL A 46 2.60 -11.36 -16.79
N ALA A 47 2.02 -11.76 -15.65
CA ALA A 47 1.42 -10.89 -14.64
C ALA A 47 2.42 -10.52 -13.54
N SER A 48 3.60 -10.03 -13.95
CA SER A 48 4.76 -9.85 -13.08
C SER A 48 4.49 -8.92 -11.89
N ASN A 49 3.71 -7.87 -12.09
CA ASN A 49 3.39 -6.92 -11.03
C ASN A 49 2.50 -7.53 -9.94
N LEU A 50 1.46 -8.26 -10.33
CA LEU A 50 0.58 -8.97 -9.40
C LEU A 50 1.35 -10.07 -8.65
N ALA A 51 2.19 -10.82 -9.35
CA ALA A 51 3.04 -11.83 -8.74
C ALA A 51 4.04 -11.22 -7.75
N GLY A 52 4.70 -10.11 -8.10
CA GLY A 52 5.65 -9.40 -7.26
C GLY A 52 5.06 -8.93 -5.93
N GLU A 53 3.87 -8.31 -5.95
CA GLU A 53 3.18 -7.88 -4.73
C GLU A 53 2.77 -9.08 -3.84
N ILE A 54 2.31 -10.19 -4.44
CA ILE A 54 2.00 -11.42 -3.68
C ILE A 54 3.27 -12.00 -3.03
N VAL A 55 4.39 -12.05 -3.77
CA VAL A 55 5.68 -12.48 -3.23
C VAL A 55 6.07 -11.61 -2.05
N ALA A 56 5.95 -10.29 -2.16
CA ALA A 56 6.26 -9.37 -1.08
C ALA A 56 5.36 -9.60 0.15
N ALA A 57 4.05 -9.71 -0.05
CA ALA A 57 3.09 -9.94 1.02
C ALA A 57 3.34 -11.27 1.76
N LEU A 58 3.55 -12.37 1.02
CA LEU A 58 3.85 -13.68 1.61
C LEU A 58 5.19 -13.66 2.37
N SER A 59 6.21 -13.01 1.80
CA SER A 59 7.53 -12.89 2.41
C SER A 59 7.48 -12.06 3.70
N ALA A 60 6.84 -10.89 3.67
CA ALA A 60 6.65 -10.05 4.86
C ALA A 60 5.84 -10.77 5.95
N ALA A 61 4.76 -11.46 5.57
CA ALA A 61 3.97 -12.25 6.51
C ALA A 61 4.78 -13.40 7.14
N SER A 62 5.66 -14.05 6.38
CA SER A 62 6.51 -15.13 6.92
C SER A 62 7.43 -14.68 8.04
N LEU A 63 7.91 -13.42 7.99
CA LEU A 63 8.71 -12.82 9.05
C LEU A 63 7.88 -12.51 10.29
N VAL A 64 6.62 -12.06 10.12
CA VAL A 64 5.69 -11.80 11.23
C VAL A 64 5.28 -13.10 11.93
N PHE A 65 5.02 -14.16 11.16
CA PHE A 65 4.58 -15.46 11.68
C PHE A 65 5.75 -16.40 12.00
N GLU A 66 6.95 -15.87 12.26
CA GLU A 66 8.16 -16.70 12.42
C GLU A 66 8.07 -17.72 13.56
N GLU A 67 7.28 -17.47 14.60
CA GLU A 67 7.06 -18.39 15.72
C GLU A 67 6.21 -19.61 15.32
N ASP A 68 5.34 -19.47 14.31
CA ASP A 68 4.67 -20.59 13.65
C ASP A 68 5.52 -21.06 12.46
N HIS A 69 6.57 -21.83 12.77
CA HIS A 69 7.55 -22.29 11.78
C HIS A 69 6.92 -23.03 10.60
N ASP A 70 5.84 -23.79 10.82
CA ASP A 70 5.15 -24.53 9.77
C ASP A 70 4.41 -23.59 8.83
N TYR A 71 3.72 -22.58 9.36
CA TYR A 71 3.02 -21.59 8.57
C TYR A 71 3.98 -20.64 7.85
N SER A 72 4.96 -20.08 8.56
CA SER A 72 6.02 -19.25 7.99
C SER A 72 6.75 -19.98 6.86
N GLY A 73 7.14 -21.24 7.07
CA GLY A 73 7.78 -22.05 6.05
C GLY A 73 6.91 -22.32 4.81
N LYS A 74 5.57 -22.40 4.96
CA LYS A 74 4.66 -22.49 3.81
C LYS A 74 4.61 -21.18 3.02
N LEU A 75 4.59 -20.04 3.70
CA LEU A 75 4.57 -18.72 3.08
C LEU A 75 5.85 -18.47 2.27
N VAL A 76 7.02 -18.74 2.85
CA VAL A 76 8.31 -18.62 2.14
C VAL A 76 8.34 -19.51 0.90
N LYS A 77 7.99 -20.79 1.03
CA LYS A 77 7.98 -21.74 -0.11
C LYS A 77 7.05 -21.28 -1.24
N ALA A 78 5.88 -20.74 -0.89
CA ALA A 78 4.95 -20.20 -1.87
C ALA A 78 5.53 -18.95 -2.57
N ALA A 79 6.16 -18.05 -1.80
CA ALA A 79 6.80 -16.86 -2.32
C ALA A 79 7.99 -17.20 -3.25
N GLU A 80 8.88 -18.13 -2.85
CA GLU A 80 10.01 -18.58 -3.69
C GLU A 80 9.52 -19.18 -5.01
N LYS A 81 8.52 -20.07 -4.97
CA LYS A 81 7.97 -20.69 -6.18
C LYS A 81 7.33 -19.67 -7.12
N LEU A 82 6.58 -18.71 -6.58
CA LEU A 82 5.94 -17.67 -7.38
C LEU A 82 6.98 -16.70 -7.95
N PHE A 83 7.96 -16.31 -7.14
CA PHE A 83 9.04 -15.42 -7.57
C PHE A 83 9.90 -16.06 -8.65
N GLU A 84 10.21 -17.35 -8.54
CA GLU A 84 10.91 -18.10 -9.58
C GLU A 84 10.22 -17.95 -10.94
N LEU A 85 8.89 -18.06 -10.98
CA LEU A 85 8.12 -17.96 -12.22
C LEU A 85 8.01 -16.52 -12.74
N ALA A 86 7.88 -15.54 -11.85
CA ALA A 86 7.82 -14.13 -12.20
C ALA A 86 9.18 -13.56 -12.65
N SER A 87 10.29 -14.13 -12.14
CA SER A 87 11.65 -13.62 -12.34
C SER A 87 12.49 -14.39 -13.37
N LYS A 88 12.24 -15.70 -13.60
CA LYS A 88 13.12 -16.56 -14.42
C LYS A 88 12.71 -16.73 -15.89
N LYS A 89 11.70 -16.03 -16.40
CA LYS A 89 11.41 -16.05 -17.84
C LYS A 89 12.14 -14.90 -18.54
N ASP A 90 12.36 -15.10 -19.85
CA ASP A 90 12.78 -14.04 -20.77
C ASP A 90 12.07 -12.73 -20.40
N PRO A 91 12.81 -11.64 -20.05
CA PRO A 91 12.22 -10.36 -19.68
C PRO A 91 11.20 -9.83 -20.71
N SER A 92 11.26 -10.31 -21.97
CA SER A 92 10.26 -10.01 -23.00
C SER A 92 8.85 -10.51 -22.68
N GLN A 93 8.69 -11.48 -21.77
CA GLN A 93 7.40 -12.02 -21.34
C GLN A 93 6.84 -11.32 -20.11
N GLN A 94 7.65 -10.55 -19.38
CA GLN A 94 7.21 -9.86 -18.17
C GLN A 94 6.27 -8.69 -18.52
N GLY A 95 5.32 -8.41 -17.63
CA GLY A 95 4.29 -7.42 -17.94
C GLY A 95 3.36 -7.11 -16.78
N THR A 96 2.36 -6.28 -17.08
CA THR A 96 1.31 -5.91 -16.14
C THR A 96 0.10 -6.82 -16.28
N TYR A 97 -0.47 -7.29 -15.17
CA TYR A 97 -1.65 -8.16 -15.19
C TYR A 97 -2.85 -7.49 -15.88
N THR A 98 -2.99 -6.16 -15.75
CA THR A 98 -4.08 -5.40 -16.41
C THR A 98 -3.93 -5.27 -17.92
N SER A 99 -2.75 -5.53 -18.50
CA SER A 99 -2.58 -5.58 -19.95
C SER A 99 -3.09 -6.88 -20.59
N ILE A 100 -3.33 -7.91 -19.77
CA ILE A 100 -3.76 -9.24 -20.21
C ILE A 100 -5.30 -9.30 -20.18
N GLU A 101 -5.93 -9.66 -21.30
CA GLU A 101 -7.39 -9.67 -21.39
C GLU A 101 -8.03 -10.76 -20.52
N GLU A 102 -7.49 -11.98 -20.53
CA GLU A 102 -8.03 -13.13 -19.79
C GLU A 102 -7.99 -12.94 -18.27
N CYS A 103 -7.12 -12.03 -17.83
CA CYS A 103 -6.65 -11.93 -16.46
C CYS A 103 -7.04 -10.59 -15.83
N GLY A 104 -6.79 -9.47 -16.53
CA GLY A 104 -6.90 -8.13 -15.97
C GLY A 104 -7.90 -7.21 -16.67
N LYS A 105 -8.73 -7.69 -17.60
CA LYS A 105 -9.73 -6.87 -18.31
C LYS A 105 -10.60 -6.05 -17.35
N GLU A 106 -11.25 -6.70 -16.38
CA GLU A 106 -12.10 -6.01 -15.40
C GLU A 106 -11.27 -5.12 -14.47
N ALA A 107 -10.12 -5.61 -14.03
CA ALA A 107 -9.22 -4.89 -13.13
C ALA A 107 -8.65 -3.60 -13.73
N ARG A 108 -8.47 -3.54 -15.06
CA ARG A 108 -8.01 -2.34 -15.78
C ARG A 108 -8.90 -1.12 -15.55
N ASN A 109 -10.18 -1.30 -15.25
CA ASN A 109 -11.10 -0.20 -15.00
C ASN A 109 -11.04 0.35 -13.56
N PHE A 110 -10.40 -0.39 -12.63
CA PHE A 110 -10.32 -0.03 -11.21
C PHE A 110 -8.89 0.19 -10.73
N TYR A 111 -8.02 -0.79 -11.03
CA TYR A 111 -6.66 -0.94 -10.53
C TYR A 111 -5.69 -1.11 -11.71
N ASN A 112 -5.77 -0.20 -12.69
CA ASN A 112 -4.90 -0.25 -13.85
C ASN A 112 -3.43 -0.08 -13.48
N SER A 113 -2.59 -1.06 -13.83
CA SER A 113 -1.17 -1.02 -13.52
C SER A 113 -0.41 -0.12 -14.48
N SER A 114 0.49 0.70 -13.94
CA SER A 114 1.35 1.60 -14.73
C SER A 114 2.69 0.97 -15.09
N GLY A 115 3.12 -0.02 -14.30
CA GLY A 115 4.38 -0.73 -14.45
C GLY A 115 4.41 -2.03 -13.65
N TYR A 116 5.54 -2.72 -13.72
CA TYR A 116 5.76 -4.00 -13.03
C TYR A 116 7.15 -4.16 -12.41
N LEU A 117 8.11 -3.33 -12.81
CA LEU A 117 9.50 -3.48 -12.38
C LEU A 117 9.67 -3.14 -10.91
N ASP A 118 8.96 -2.13 -10.41
CA ASP A 118 8.94 -1.80 -9.00
C ASP A 118 8.41 -2.97 -8.17
N GLU A 119 7.36 -3.67 -8.61
CA GLU A 119 6.86 -4.86 -7.92
C GLU A 119 7.83 -6.04 -7.92
N LEU A 120 8.57 -6.24 -9.02
CA LEU A 120 9.61 -7.28 -9.08
C LEU A 120 10.76 -6.98 -8.11
N VAL A 121 11.17 -5.71 -8.02
CA VAL A 121 12.17 -5.25 -7.05
C VAL A 121 11.62 -5.36 -5.62
N TRP A 122 10.37 -4.98 -5.38
CA TRP A 122 9.67 -5.10 -4.10
C TRP A 122 9.61 -6.55 -3.62
N GLY A 123 9.12 -7.45 -4.46
CA GLY A 123 9.05 -8.88 -4.20
C GLY A 123 10.42 -9.50 -3.93
N GLY A 124 11.42 -9.19 -4.78
CA GLY A 124 12.79 -9.68 -4.59
C GLY A 124 13.43 -9.18 -3.29
N THR A 125 13.20 -7.92 -2.92
CA THR A 125 13.71 -7.32 -1.68
C THR A 125 13.09 -7.99 -0.44
N TRP A 126 11.78 -8.19 -0.42
CA TRP A 126 11.12 -8.87 0.70
C TRP A 126 11.46 -10.36 0.79
N LEU A 127 11.55 -11.03 -0.35
CA LEU A 127 11.94 -12.44 -0.39
C LEU A 127 13.38 -12.62 0.09
N PHE A 128 14.27 -11.66 -0.19
CA PHE A 128 15.59 -11.62 0.40
C PHE A 128 15.52 -11.52 1.93
N PHE A 129 14.72 -10.62 2.52
CA PHE A 129 14.56 -10.55 3.98
C PHE A 129 14.01 -11.87 4.57
N ALA A 130 13.06 -12.50 3.90
CA ALA A 130 12.46 -13.75 4.34
C ALA A 130 13.41 -14.95 4.28
N THR A 131 14.34 -14.99 3.33
CA THR A 131 15.17 -16.18 3.03
C THR A 131 16.65 -16.03 3.40
N GLY A 132 17.16 -14.79 3.44
CA GLY A 132 18.59 -14.51 3.47
C GLY A 132 19.35 -14.87 2.19
N ASN A 133 18.65 -15.30 1.13
CA ASN A 133 19.29 -15.70 -0.12
C ASN A 133 19.65 -14.47 -0.97
N VAL A 134 20.96 -14.19 -1.04
CA VAL A 134 21.53 -13.02 -1.73
C VAL A 134 21.18 -12.93 -3.21
N SER A 135 20.83 -14.04 -3.88
CA SER A 135 20.40 -13.98 -5.29
C SER A 135 19.13 -13.14 -5.49
N HIS A 136 18.24 -13.11 -4.48
CA HIS A 136 17.03 -12.27 -4.54
C HIS A 136 17.37 -10.79 -4.42
N LEU A 137 18.35 -10.44 -3.59
CA LEU A 137 18.85 -9.07 -3.47
C LEU A 137 19.60 -8.65 -4.73
N GLU A 138 20.42 -9.52 -5.31
CA GLU A 138 21.12 -9.28 -6.58
C GLU A 138 20.14 -8.96 -7.70
N TYR A 139 19.06 -9.73 -7.80
CA TYR A 139 17.98 -9.47 -8.76
C TYR A 139 17.34 -8.09 -8.53
N ALA A 140 16.92 -7.81 -7.29
CA ALA A 140 16.26 -6.56 -6.94
C ALA A 140 17.16 -5.33 -7.19
N THR A 141 18.43 -5.39 -6.79
CA THR A 141 19.39 -4.29 -6.95
C THR A 141 19.81 -4.07 -8.40
N THR A 142 19.91 -5.14 -9.20
CA THR A 142 20.17 -5.02 -10.64
C THR A 142 19.02 -4.33 -11.39
N LEU A 143 17.77 -4.58 -10.99
CA LEU A 143 16.60 -3.99 -11.63
C LEU A 143 16.24 -2.58 -11.12
N PHE A 144 16.73 -2.18 -9.93
CA PHE A 144 16.31 -0.95 -9.26
C PHE A 144 16.41 0.30 -10.14
N SER A 145 17.57 0.53 -10.77
CA SER A 145 17.78 1.75 -11.59
C SER A 145 16.89 1.78 -12.83
N VAL A 146 16.60 0.62 -13.43
CA VAL A 146 15.66 0.49 -14.55
C VAL A 146 14.22 0.76 -14.08
N ALA A 147 13.84 0.23 -12.91
CA ALA A 147 12.54 0.50 -12.31
C ALA A 147 12.35 1.99 -12.02
N GLN A 148 13.36 2.66 -11.45
CA GLN A 148 13.35 4.09 -11.21
C GLN A 148 13.23 4.91 -12.51
N SER A 149 13.95 4.51 -13.56
CA SER A 149 13.91 5.20 -14.86
C SER A 149 12.55 5.06 -15.57
N ASN A 150 11.81 3.99 -15.30
CA ASN A 150 10.48 3.74 -15.86
C ASN A 150 9.34 4.31 -15.01
N GLU A 151 9.63 4.89 -13.85
CA GLU A 151 8.63 5.54 -12.99
C GLU A 151 7.95 6.71 -13.73
N THR A 152 6.62 6.74 -13.72
CA THR A 152 5.88 7.81 -14.39
C THR A 152 5.97 9.11 -13.59
N SER A 153 5.99 10.26 -14.28
CA SER A 153 6.07 11.57 -13.62
C SER A 153 4.93 11.86 -12.63
N ILE A 154 3.77 11.23 -12.81
CA ILE A 154 2.60 11.38 -11.93
C ILE A 154 2.67 10.50 -10.68
N GLU A 155 3.51 9.47 -10.67
CA GLU A 155 3.69 8.54 -9.55
C GLU A 155 4.98 8.80 -8.76
N LYS A 156 5.86 9.64 -9.31
CA LYS A 156 7.18 9.93 -8.76
C LYS A 156 7.14 10.33 -7.29
N GLY A 157 7.79 9.52 -6.45
CA GLY A 157 7.90 9.78 -5.01
C GLY A 157 6.61 9.51 -4.22
N ILE A 158 5.71 8.68 -4.75
CA ILE A 158 4.43 8.37 -4.13
C ILE A 158 4.33 6.88 -3.85
N LEU A 159 4.35 6.51 -2.57
CA LEU A 159 4.05 5.15 -2.15
C LEU A 159 2.54 4.93 -2.12
N TYR A 160 2.06 3.98 -2.92
CA TYR A 160 0.69 3.50 -2.91
C TYR A 160 0.59 2.15 -3.62
N TRP A 161 -0.62 1.62 -3.79
CA TRP A 161 -0.85 0.29 -4.35
C TRP A 161 -0.24 0.04 -5.74
N ASN A 162 0.08 1.06 -6.53
CA ASN A 162 0.63 0.91 -7.90
C ASN A 162 2.11 1.30 -8.03
N ASN A 163 2.73 1.87 -6.98
CA ASN A 163 4.14 2.27 -7.01
C ASN A 163 4.81 1.97 -5.67
N LYS A 164 5.80 1.08 -5.69
CA LYS A 164 6.57 0.65 -4.51
C LYS A 164 7.93 1.34 -4.37
N LEU A 165 8.38 2.11 -5.36
CA LEU A 165 9.74 2.65 -5.40
C LEU A 165 10.15 3.43 -4.15
N PRO A 166 9.33 4.31 -3.56
CA PRO A 166 9.72 5.00 -2.33
C PRO A 166 9.91 4.05 -1.14
N ALA A 167 9.12 2.98 -1.03
CA ALA A 167 9.27 1.98 0.03
C ALA A 167 10.51 1.11 -0.19
N ILE A 168 10.78 0.71 -1.43
CA ILE A 168 11.99 -0.01 -1.82
C ILE A 168 13.22 0.81 -1.46
N ALA A 169 13.23 2.10 -1.80
CA ALA A 169 14.33 3.00 -1.49
C ALA A 169 14.59 3.08 0.02
N VAL A 170 13.54 3.15 0.84
CA VAL A 170 13.67 3.06 2.31
C VAL A 170 14.28 1.73 2.75
N LEU A 171 13.81 0.59 2.22
CA LEU A 171 14.32 -0.73 2.60
C LEU A 171 15.79 -0.95 2.19
N LEU A 172 16.17 -0.59 0.98
CA LEU A 172 17.56 -0.70 0.50
C LEU A 172 18.49 0.26 1.24
N THR A 173 18.00 1.45 1.62
CA THR A 173 18.77 2.38 2.48
C THR A 173 18.95 1.81 3.88
N ARG A 174 17.93 1.12 4.43
CA ARG A 174 18.05 0.41 5.71
C ARG A 174 19.15 -0.64 5.66
N LEU A 175 19.18 -1.45 4.60
CA LEU A 175 20.27 -2.42 4.39
C LEU A 175 21.62 -1.72 4.38
N ARG A 176 21.76 -0.61 3.64
CA ARG A 176 23.01 0.16 3.60
C ARG A 176 23.47 0.64 4.97
N PHE A 177 22.56 1.10 5.83
CA PHE A 177 22.94 1.67 7.12
C PHE A 177 23.22 0.62 8.21
N PHE A 178 22.51 -0.50 8.17
CA PHE A 178 22.53 -1.47 9.29
C PHE A 178 23.09 -2.84 8.92
N HIS A 179 23.18 -3.17 7.62
CA HIS A 179 23.62 -4.48 7.16
C HIS A 179 24.17 -4.43 5.72
N ASP A 180 25.14 -3.54 5.48
CA ASP A 180 25.73 -3.35 4.15
C ASP A 180 26.43 -4.62 3.68
N LEU A 181 25.99 -5.16 2.55
CA LEU A 181 26.54 -6.37 1.94
C LEU A 181 27.63 -6.05 0.91
N GLY A 182 27.86 -4.77 0.60
CA GLY A 182 28.86 -4.34 -0.37
C GLY A 182 28.57 -4.81 -1.80
N PHE A 183 29.64 -5.06 -2.55
CA PHE A 183 29.57 -5.46 -3.96
C PHE A 183 28.74 -6.73 -4.19
N PRO A 184 27.84 -6.78 -5.20
CA PRO A 184 27.57 -5.77 -6.24
C PRO A 184 26.37 -4.83 -5.95
N HIS A 185 25.91 -4.74 -4.71
CA HIS A 185 24.63 -4.11 -4.34
C HIS A 185 24.77 -2.62 -3.96
N GLU A 186 25.98 -2.16 -3.70
CA GLU A 186 26.32 -0.86 -3.14
C GLU A 186 25.78 0.30 -3.99
N SER A 187 25.81 0.15 -5.32
CA SER A 187 25.34 1.18 -6.25
C SER A 187 23.84 1.45 -6.10
N ALA A 188 23.02 0.38 -6.11
CA ALA A 188 21.57 0.49 -5.95
C ALA A 188 21.19 0.99 -4.55
N MET A 189 21.94 0.59 -3.52
CA MET A 189 21.74 1.07 -2.15
C MET A 189 22.09 2.56 -2.01
N GLN A 190 23.15 3.04 -2.68
CA GLN A 190 23.50 4.46 -2.71
C GLN A 190 22.50 5.31 -3.49
N GLU A 191 22.03 4.80 -4.63
CA GLU A 191 20.97 5.42 -5.44
C GLU A 191 19.66 5.51 -4.64
N SER A 192 19.30 4.45 -3.93
CA SER A 192 18.14 4.39 -3.02
C SER A 192 18.23 5.44 -1.91
N ALA A 193 19.39 5.55 -1.26
CA ALA A 193 19.63 6.54 -0.22
C ALA A 193 19.49 7.97 -0.76
N SER A 194 20.06 8.24 -1.93
CA SER A 194 19.97 9.55 -2.58
C SER A 194 18.52 9.89 -2.98
N MET A 195 17.77 8.90 -3.46
CA MET A 195 16.36 9.04 -3.81
C MET A 195 15.52 9.39 -2.57
N ILE A 196 15.69 8.66 -1.47
CA ILE A 196 14.88 8.88 -0.28
C ILE A 196 15.26 10.18 0.43
N ASP A 197 16.54 10.55 0.48
CA ASP A 197 16.99 11.85 0.98
C ASP A 197 16.30 13.01 0.24
N SER A 198 16.29 12.93 -1.09
CA SER A 198 15.64 13.94 -1.93
C SER A 198 14.13 13.99 -1.68
N LEU A 199 13.48 12.83 -1.57
CA LEU A 199 12.05 12.74 -1.31
C LEU A 199 11.68 13.34 0.05
N MET A 200 12.42 13.00 1.11
CA MET A 200 12.19 13.50 2.46
C MET A 200 12.42 15.00 2.55
N CYS A 201 13.48 15.50 1.90
CA CYS A 201 13.71 16.94 1.76
C CYS A 201 12.55 17.64 1.06
N SER A 202 11.89 16.99 0.08
CA SER A 202 10.74 17.57 -0.61
C SER A 202 9.52 17.74 0.30
N TYR A 203 9.29 16.80 1.23
CA TYR A 203 8.24 16.91 2.24
C TYR A 203 8.51 18.02 3.27
N VAL A 204 9.79 18.31 3.55
CA VAL A 204 10.22 19.34 4.51
C VAL A 204 10.30 20.74 3.88
N TYR A 205 11.04 20.91 2.80
CA TYR A 205 11.36 22.24 2.29
C TYR A 205 10.44 22.72 1.17
N GLY A 206 9.42 21.93 0.79
CA GLY A 206 8.34 22.38 -0.09
C GLY A 206 8.75 22.52 -1.57
N GLY A 207 9.45 21.52 -2.10
CA GLY A 207 9.91 21.52 -3.49
C GLY A 207 8.87 20.99 -4.47
N ASN A 208 8.51 19.72 -4.35
CA ASN A 208 7.75 18.99 -5.37
C ASN A 208 6.25 18.87 -5.09
N PHE A 209 5.80 19.22 -3.89
CA PHE A 209 4.42 18.98 -3.46
C PHE A 209 3.77 20.23 -2.91
N ASP A 210 2.58 20.52 -3.42
CA ASP A 210 1.71 21.57 -2.91
C ASP A 210 1.21 21.22 -1.50
N LYS A 211 0.72 22.22 -0.78
CA LYS A 211 0.07 22.02 0.51
C LYS A 211 -1.25 22.76 0.58
N THR A 212 -2.19 22.18 1.34
CA THR A 212 -3.39 22.90 1.73
C THR A 212 -3.07 23.98 2.75
N THR A 213 -4.04 24.85 3.06
CA THR A 213 -3.86 25.89 4.08
C THR A 213 -3.71 25.26 5.47
N GLY A 214 -4.38 24.13 5.70
CA GLY A 214 -4.26 23.33 6.91
C GLY A 214 -2.98 22.49 7.02
N GLY A 215 -2.08 22.55 6.03
CA GLY A 215 -0.76 21.89 6.10
C GLY A 215 -0.70 20.48 5.53
N LEU A 216 -1.80 19.95 4.97
CA LEU A 216 -1.82 18.64 4.31
C LEU A 216 -0.97 18.69 3.03
N ILE A 217 -0.04 17.74 2.89
CA ILE A 217 0.79 17.58 1.69
C ILE A 217 -0.06 16.97 0.57
N LEU A 218 -0.06 17.60 -0.61
CA LEU A 218 -0.79 17.17 -1.78
C LEU A 218 0.16 16.55 -2.81
N GLN A 219 0.39 15.24 -2.69
CA GLN A 219 1.22 14.50 -3.65
C GLN A 219 0.56 14.34 -5.03
N ARG A 220 -0.78 14.21 -5.06
CA ARG A 220 -1.58 14.15 -6.28
C ARG A 220 -2.75 15.13 -6.22
N PRO A 221 -2.52 16.44 -6.42
CA PRO A 221 -3.54 17.48 -6.19
C PRO A 221 -4.76 17.37 -7.12
N LYS A 222 -4.63 16.66 -8.24
CA LYS A 222 -5.71 16.45 -9.23
C LYS A 222 -6.53 15.18 -8.97
N ASP A 223 -6.02 14.24 -8.18
CA ASP A 223 -6.67 12.96 -7.91
C ASP A 223 -7.55 13.01 -6.65
N GLY A 224 -8.33 11.95 -6.44
CA GLY A 224 -9.09 11.73 -5.22
C GLY A 224 -8.21 11.22 -4.07
N ALA A 225 -8.77 11.24 -2.85
CA ALA A 225 -8.19 10.62 -1.65
C ALA A 225 -6.79 11.10 -1.20
N PRO A 226 -6.54 12.41 -0.98
CA PRO A 226 -5.23 12.91 -0.57
C PRO A 226 -4.71 12.35 0.75
N LEU A 227 -5.60 11.90 1.66
CA LEU A 227 -5.18 11.34 2.95
C LEU A 227 -4.41 10.03 2.82
N GLN A 228 -4.68 9.22 1.79
CA GLN A 228 -3.91 8.01 1.52
C GLN A 228 -2.42 8.33 1.34
N PHE A 229 -2.11 9.32 0.51
CA PHE A 229 -0.74 9.68 0.20
C PHE A 229 -0.07 10.35 1.40
N ALA A 230 -0.77 11.24 2.10
CA ALA A 230 -0.25 11.86 3.31
C ALA A 230 0.08 10.83 4.41
N ALA A 231 -0.75 9.79 4.57
CA ALA A 231 -0.49 8.70 5.51
C ALA A 231 0.76 7.90 5.13
N THR A 232 0.91 7.51 3.85
CA THR A 232 2.12 6.77 3.44
C THR A 232 3.38 7.64 3.49
N ALA A 233 3.29 8.93 3.17
CA ALA A 233 4.40 9.86 3.34
C ALA A 233 4.80 10.02 4.82
N SER A 234 3.83 10.09 5.73
CA SER A 234 4.08 10.10 7.18
C SER A 234 4.84 8.85 7.62
N PHE A 235 4.35 7.67 7.23
CA PHE A 235 5.00 6.40 7.53
C PHE A 235 6.45 6.35 7.05
N LEU A 236 6.71 6.67 5.78
CA LEU A 236 8.07 6.66 5.23
C LEU A 236 8.96 7.72 5.90
N SER A 237 8.40 8.89 6.23
CA SER A 237 9.16 9.96 6.91
C SER A 237 9.62 9.55 8.29
N LYS A 238 8.74 8.94 9.09
CA LYS A 238 9.08 8.44 10.43
C LYS A 238 10.10 7.29 10.34
N LEU A 239 9.85 6.33 9.45
CA LEU A 239 10.74 5.19 9.32
C LEU A 239 12.16 5.62 8.90
N TYR A 240 12.26 6.57 7.97
CA TYR A 240 13.55 7.09 7.53
C TYR A 240 14.24 7.97 8.57
N SER A 241 13.49 8.79 9.31
CA SER A 241 14.08 9.62 10.37
C SER A 241 14.65 8.78 11.50
N ASP A 242 14.00 7.65 11.81
CA ASP A 242 14.50 6.70 12.81
C ASP A 242 15.82 6.07 12.36
N TYR A 243 16.01 5.86 11.04
CA TYR A 243 17.29 5.41 10.51
C TYR A 243 18.41 6.44 10.67
N LEU A 244 18.06 7.72 10.59
CA LEU A 244 19.00 8.85 10.71
C LEU A 244 19.17 9.33 12.16
N GLU A 245 18.39 8.80 13.11
CA GLU A 245 18.29 9.29 14.49
C GLU A 245 17.94 10.80 14.58
N VAL A 246 17.09 11.29 13.67
CA VAL A 246 16.62 12.68 13.66
C VAL A 246 15.12 12.77 13.95
N ASN A 247 14.67 13.89 14.51
CA ASN A 247 13.24 14.08 14.78
C ASN A 247 12.46 14.37 13.48
N SER A 248 11.47 13.53 13.17
CA SER A 248 10.56 13.70 12.04
C SER A 248 9.32 14.53 12.37
N GLY A 249 9.42 15.70 13.00
CA GLY A 249 8.24 16.50 13.41
C GLY A 249 7.20 16.80 12.31
N ARG A 250 7.44 16.43 11.04
CA ARG A 250 6.47 16.45 9.93
C ARG A 250 5.73 15.14 9.66
N ALA A 251 6.24 14.00 10.09
CA ALA A 251 5.52 12.73 10.05
C ALA A 251 4.26 12.81 10.94
N GLU A 252 4.39 13.43 12.10
CA GLU A 252 3.30 13.66 13.06
C GLU A 252 2.18 14.52 12.46
N VAL A 253 2.53 15.61 11.76
CA VAL A 253 1.57 16.59 11.19
C VAL A 253 0.51 15.93 10.30
N ALA A 254 0.89 14.96 9.47
CA ALA A 254 -0.07 14.31 8.56
C ALA A 254 -1.08 13.43 9.31
N VAL A 255 -0.65 12.69 10.34
CA VAL A 255 -1.55 11.86 11.15
C VAL A 255 -2.41 12.73 12.06
N ASP A 256 -1.85 13.78 12.68
CA ASP A 256 -2.64 14.73 13.46
C ASP A 256 -3.71 15.42 12.60
N TYR A 257 -3.36 15.80 11.36
CA TYR A 257 -4.33 16.32 10.39
C TYR A 257 -5.45 15.30 10.12
N ILE A 258 -5.12 14.03 9.90
CA ILE A 258 -6.13 12.96 9.72
C ILE A 258 -7.01 12.80 10.97
N LEU A 259 -6.43 12.93 12.17
CA LEU A 259 -7.12 12.65 13.43
C LEU A 259 -7.90 13.84 14.01
N GLY A 260 -7.65 15.07 13.55
CA GLY A 260 -8.50 16.21 13.89
C GLY A 260 -7.84 17.59 13.88
N ASP A 261 -6.52 17.69 13.79
CA ASP A 261 -5.84 18.98 13.68
C ASP A 261 -5.81 19.49 12.24
N ASN A 262 -7.00 19.76 11.74
CA ASN A 262 -7.24 20.30 10.40
C ASN A 262 -8.26 21.45 10.48
N PRO A 263 -8.44 22.24 9.40
CA PRO A 263 -9.37 23.37 9.40
C PRO A 263 -10.83 23.01 9.66
N MET A 264 -11.25 21.77 9.35
CA MET A 264 -12.61 21.27 9.64
C MET A 264 -12.79 20.88 11.11
N LYS A 265 -11.70 20.76 11.89
CA LYS A 265 -11.69 20.37 13.32
C LYS A 265 -12.48 19.07 13.58
N MET A 266 -12.36 18.12 12.65
CA MET A 266 -12.97 16.80 12.70
C MET A 266 -11.93 15.73 12.34
N SER A 267 -12.08 14.54 12.88
CA SER A 267 -11.32 13.39 12.40
C SER A 267 -11.81 13.00 11.01
N TYR A 268 -10.91 12.51 10.17
CA TYR A 268 -11.23 11.80 8.92
C TYR A 268 -11.17 10.27 9.09
N MET A 269 -10.92 9.79 10.32
CA MET A 269 -11.07 8.38 10.69
C MET A 269 -12.44 8.16 11.32
N VAL A 270 -13.23 7.29 10.70
CA VAL A 270 -14.62 7.03 11.09
C VAL A 270 -14.68 6.42 12.50
N GLY A 271 -15.53 6.97 13.36
CA GLY A 271 -15.69 6.52 14.74
C GLY A 271 -14.60 7.00 15.72
N PHE A 272 -13.72 7.91 15.28
CA PHE A 272 -12.67 8.49 16.14
C PHE A 272 -12.88 9.98 16.40
N GLY A 273 -12.55 10.43 17.60
CA GLY A 273 -12.72 11.82 18.02
C GLY A 273 -14.18 12.23 18.24
N ARG A 274 -14.41 13.53 18.44
CA ARG A 274 -15.75 14.08 18.73
C ARG A 274 -16.60 14.33 17.48
N GLN A 275 -15.95 14.52 16.33
CA GLN A 275 -16.58 14.76 15.04
C GLN A 275 -15.84 13.91 14.01
N TYR A 276 -16.57 13.13 13.21
CA TYR A 276 -16.03 12.24 12.19
C TYR A 276 -17.08 12.02 11.07
N PRO A 277 -16.69 11.50 9.89
CA PRO A 277 -17.62 11.26 8.78
C PRO A 277 -18.67 10.22 9.14
N THR A 278 -19.93 10.53 8.84
CA THR A 278 -21.09 9.69 9.16
C THR A 278 -21.77 9.14 7.91
N GLN A 279 -21.53 9.72 6.73
CA GLN A 279 -22.12 9.32 5.46
C GLN A 279 -21.05 8.74 4.52
N VAL A 280 -20.34 7.72 5.00
CA VAL A 280 -19.26 7.03 4.29
C VAL A 280 -19.81 6.30 3.06
N HIS A 281 -19.16 6.42 1.90
CA HIS A 281 -19.49 5.70 0.65
C HIS A 281 -19.17 4.20 0.79
N HIS A 282 -20.00 3.47 1.53
CA HIS A 282 -19.78 2.06 1.83
C HIS A 282 -21.11 1.30 1.95
N ARG A 283 -21.27 0.27 1.11
CA ARG A 283 -22.54 -0.45 0.92
C ARG A 283 -23.04 -1.13 2.20
N SER A 284 -22.20 -1.92 2.87
CA SER A 284 -22.60 -2.60 4.11
C SER A 284 -22.72 -1.65 5.31
N ALA A 285 -22.00 -0.52 5.31
CA ALA A 285 -22.11 0.47 6.39
C ALA A 285 -23.43 1.25 6.29
N SER A 286 -23.83 1.59 5.06
CA SER A 286 -25.04 2.35 4.77
C SER A 286 -26.33 1.52 4.84
N THR A 287 -26.26 0.20 4.70
CA THR A 287 -27.45 -0.67 4.68
C THR A 287 -27.71 -1.30 6.06
N PRO A 288 -28.91 -1.14 6.66
CA PRO A 288 -29.22 -1.70 7.97
C PRO A 288 -29.09 -3.22 8.04
N TRP A 289 -28.68 -3.71 9.21
CA TRP A 289 -28.73 -5.13 9.52
C TRP A 289 -30.06 -5.50 10.20
N ASP A 290 -31.13 -5.59 9.40
CA ASP A 290 -32.50 -5.83 9.90
C ASP A 290 -33.09 -7.20 9.52
N GLY A 291 -32.24 -8.12 9.05
CA GLY A 291 -32.63 -9.49 8.67
C GLY A 291 -33.47 -9.58 7.39
N LYS A 292 -33.62 -8.48 6.64
CA LYS A 292 -34.33 -8.47 5.35
C LYS A 292 -33.37 -8.56 4.19
N TYR A 293 -33.74 -9.28 3.13
CA TYR A 293 -33.00 -9.28 1.87
C TYR A 293 -33.20 -7.94 1.12
N TYR A 294 -32.11 -7.41 0.56
CA TYR A 294 -32.12 -6.26 -0.35
C TYR A 294 -31.57 -6.67 -1.71
N SER A 295 -32.36 -6.50 -2.77
CA SER A 295 -31.90 -6.76 -4.14
C SER A 295 -30.84 -5.74 -4.59
N CYS A 296 -30.26 -5.95 -5.78
CA CYS A 296 -29.18 -5.12 -6.37
C CYS A 296 -29.40 -3.61 -6.21
N HIS A 297 -30.60 -3.11 -6.54
CA HIS A 297 -30.98 -1.69 -6.40
C HIS A 297 -31.81 -1.40 -5.14
N GLY A 298 -32.05 -2.41 -4.30
CA GLY A 298 -32.83 -2.30 -3.08
C GLY A 298 -32.19 -1.40 -2.02
N GLY A 299 -30.87 -1.20 -2.07
CA GLY A 299 -30.14 -0.29 -1.21
C GLY A 299 -29.87 1.09 -1.81
N ASP A 300 -30.32 1.41 -3.02
CA ASP A 300 -30.16 2.77 -3.61
C ASP A 300 -30.76 3.86 -2.72
N LYS A 301 -31.85 3.52 -2.01
CA LYS A 301 -32.44 4.39 -0.97
C LYS A 301 -31.43 4.76 0.13
N TRP A 302 -30.50 3.85 0.45
CA TRP A 302 -29.43 4.08 1.42
C TRP A 302 -28.26 4.82 0.79
N LEU A 303 -27.92 4.57 -0.48
CA LEU A 303 -26.96 5.41 -1.20
C LEU A 303 -27.35 6.90 -1.13
N HIS A 304 -28.62 7.21 -1.38
CA HIS A 304 -29.14 8.58 -1.46
C HIS A 304 -29.71 9.14 -0.14
N SER A 305 -29.70 8.36 0.95
CA SER A 305 -30.19 8.84 2.24
C SER A 305 -29.33 9.98 2.78
N LYS A 306 -29.94 10.94 3.48
CA LYS A 306 -29.22 11.98 4.23
C LYS A 306 -28.91 11.56 5.67
N ASP A 307 -29.46 10.43 6.10
CA ASP A 307 -29.20 9.90 7.43
C ASP A 307 -27.76 9.35 7.51
N PRO A 308 -27.15 9.37 8.70
CA PRO A 308 -25.91 8.65 8.96
C PRO A 308 -25.99 7.18 8.54
N ASN A 309 -24.85 6.59 8.23
CA ASN A 309 -24.73 5.15 8.04
C ASN A 309 -25.21 4.43 9.33
N PRO A 310 -26.17 3.47 9.23
CA PRO A 310 -26.69 2.75 10.39
C PRO A 310 -25.62 1.91 11.10
N ASN A 311 -24.60 1.46 10.37
CA ASN A 311 -23.46 0.74 10.93
C ASN A 311 -22.21 1.64 10.85
N ILE A 312 -21.62 1.95 12.00
CA ILE A 312 -20.39 2.76 12.06
C ILE A 312 -19.22 1.92 11.55
N LEU A 313 -18.56 2.37 10.48
CA LEU A 313 -17.40 1.71 9.89
C LEU A 313 -16.12 2.11 10.64
N VAL A 314 -16.01 1.69 11.90
CA VAL A 314 -14.94 2.12 12.83
C VAL A 314 -13.55 1.92 12.22
N GLY A 315 -12.71 2.95 12.31
CA GLY A 315 -11.31 2.93 11.86
C GLY A 315 -11.10 3.18 10.36
N ALA A 316 -12.16 3.22 9.55
CA ALA A 316 -12.04 3.53 8.13
C ALA A 316 -11.57 4.98 7.91
N MET A 317 -10.54 5.16 7.09
CA MET A 317 -10.09 6.48 6.66
C MET A 317 -10.79 6.84 5.36
N VAL A 318 -11.53 7.94 5.36
CA VAL A 318 -12.17 8.43 4.13
C VAL A 318 -11.14 9.08 3.20
N GLY A 319 -11.48 9.32 1.94
CA GLY A 319 -10.61 10.02 0.99
C GLY A 319 -10.12 11.39 1.49
N GLY A 320 -10.97 12.11 2.23
CA GLY A 320 -10.62 13.36 2.90
C GLY A 320 -10.90 14.61 2.09
N PRO A 321 -10.32 15.76 2.46
CA PRO A 321 -10.72 17.07 1.94
C PRO A 321 -10.21 17.34 0.52
N ASP A 322 -10.71 18.40 -0.10
CA ASP A 322 -10.13 18.97 -1.32
C ASP A 322 -8.85 19.78 -1.03
N ARG A 323 -8.25 20.33 -2.09
CA ARG A 323 -7.03 21.16 -1.98
C ARG A 323 -7.18 22.44 -1.15
N PHE A 324 -8.41 22.80 -0.77
CA PHE A 324 -8.75 23.97 0.04
C PHE A 324 -9.21 23.58 1.45
N ASP A 325 -8.88 22.37 1.91
CA ASP A 325 -9.27 21.82 3.21
C ASP A 325 -10.79 21.66 3.39
N LYS A 326 -11.58 21.68 2.30
CA LYS A 326 -13.04 21.48 2.40
C LYS A 326 -13.38 20.01 2.29
N PHE A 327 -14.22 19.54 3.19
CA PHE A 327 -14.70 18.16 3.22
C PHE A 327 -16.23 18.11 3.10
N GLU A 328 -16.74 17.21 2.27
CA GLU A 328 -18.17 16.99 2.10
C GLU A 328 -18.56 15.59 2.57
N ASP A 329 -19.15 15.50 3.77
CA ASP A 329 -19.67 14.23 4.33
C ASP A 329 -20.98 13.82 3.65
N GLN A 330 -20.87 13.36 2.40
CA GLN A 330 -22.00 12.89 1.59
C GLN A 330 -21.66 11.54 0.96
N ARG A 331 -22.53 10.56 1.17
CA ARG A 331 -22.35 9.19 0.67
C ARG A 331 -22.26 9.13 -0.85
N GLY A 332 -23.00 9.99 -1.55
CA GLY A 332 -22.93 10.09 -3.02
C GLY A 332 -21.66 10.76 -3.56
N LYS A 333 -20.70 11.14 -2.70
CA LYS A 333 -19.46 11.82 -3.09
C LYS A 333 -18.22 10.97 -2.73
N PRO A 334 -17.99 9.84 -3.45
CA PRO A 334 -16.91 8.89 -3.13
C PRO A 334 -15.53 9.55 -3.02
N ARG A 335 -15.24 10.57 -3.84
CA ARG A 335 -13.99 11.36 -3.75
C ARG A 335 -13.62 11.78 -2.32
N PHE A 336 -14.62 12.15 -1.52
CA PHE A 336 -14.44 12.58 -0.13
C PHE A 336 -14.62 11.41 0.83
N THR A 337 -15.68 10.62 0.65
CA THR A 337 -16.20 9.72 1.68
C THR A 337 -15.91 8.23 1.47
N GLU A 338 -15.26 7.84 0.39
CA GLU A 338 -14.91 6.44 0.12
C GLU A 338 -13.61 6.06 0.84
N PRO A 339 -13.65 5.05 1.71
CA PRO A 339 -12.45 4.44 2.28
C PRO A 339 -11.96 3.30 1.38
N SER A 340 -10.66 3.01 1.45
CA SER A 340 -10.07 1.86 0.76
C SER A 340 -9.11 1.09 1.67
N ILE A 341 -8.93 -0.20 1.40
CA ILE A 341 -7.95 -1.03 2.13
C ILE A 341 -6.54 -0.45 1.97
N SER A 342 -6.18 0.00 0.77
CA SER A 342 -4.85 0.59 0.50
C SER A 342 -4.61 1.90 1.27
N SER A 343 -5.64 2.74 1.42
CA SER A 343 -5.55 3.95 2.22
C SER A 343 -5.36 3.65 3.72
N ASN A 344 -6.13 2.68 4.24
CA ASN A 344 -6.03 2.26 5.63
C ASN A 344 -4.72 1.51 5.93
N ALA A 345 -4.14 0.78 4.98
CA ALA A 345 -2.83 0.15 5.16
C ALA A 345 -1.74 1.19 5.46
N GLY A 346 -1.73 2.30 4.72
CA GLY A 346 -0.83 3.42 4.98
C GLY A 346 -1.08 4.09 6.33
N LEU A 347 -2.36 4.30 6.71
CA LEU A 347 -2.71 4.88 8.01
C LEU A 347 -2.24 4.01 9.18
N VAL A 348 -2.50 2.70 9.13
CA VAL A 348 -2.09 1.77 10.19
C VAL A 348 -0.56 1.76 10.33
N ALA A 349 0.16 1.71 9.21
CA ALA A 349 1.63 1.77 9.22
C ALA A 349 2.15 3.08 9.85
N ALA A 350 1.56 4.23 9.50
CA ALA A 350 1.92 5.52 10.06
C ALA A 350 1.62 5.62 11.56
N LEU A 351 0.44 5.16 12.00
CA LEU A 351 0.05 5.13 13.40
C LEU A 351 1.00 4.27 14.24
N ILE A 352 1.41 3.11 13.73
CA ILE A 352 2.36 2.23 14.41
C ILE A 352 3.75 2.87 14.46
N ALA A 353 4.23 3.43 13.35
CA ALA A 353 5.54 4.06 13.29
C ALA A 353 5.65 5.28 14.23
N LEU A 354 4.58 6.06 14.37
CA LEU A 354 4.52 7.20 15.29
C LEU A 354 4.23 6.79 16.74
N HIS A 355 3.78 5.57 16.98
CA HIS A 355 3.61 5.02 18.32
C HIS A 355 4.97 4.58 18.85
N ASP A 356 5.83 5.54 19.23
CA ASP A 356 7.09 5.27 19.91
C ASP A 356 6.79 4.51 21.22
N PRO A 357 7.17 3.22 21.36
CA PRO A 357 6.95 2.51 22.60
C PRO A 357 7.79 3.16 23.71
N PRO A 358 7.29 3.23 24.96
CA PRO A 358 8.06 3.81 26.06
C PRO A 358 9.40 3.07 26.21
N PRO A 359 10.52 3.79 26.41
CA PRO A 359 11.83 3.17 26.52
C PRO A 359 11.85 2.17 27.69
N ARG A 360 12.30 0.94 27.42
CA ARG A 360 12.46 -0.10 28.44
C ARG A 360 13.59 0.22 29.45
N ASP A 361 14.50 1.10 29.08
CA ASP A 361 15.60 1.60 29.91
C ASP A 361 15.87 3.08 29.64
N SER A 362 16.15 3.87 30.68
CA SER A 362 16.36 5.32 30.61
C SER A 362 17.63 5.77 29.86
N SER A 363 18.45 4.82 29.39
CA SER A 363 19.69 5.07 28.66
C SER A 363 19.64 4.68 27.17
N ALA A 364 18.52 4.14 26.69
CA ALA A 364 18.36 3.78 25.28
C ALA A 364 17.43 4.79 24.57
N SER A 365 17.92 5.43 23.51
CA SER A 365 17.10 6.15 22.54
C SER A 365 16.29 5.12 21.73
N ASN A 366 15.23 4.59 22.33
CA ASN A 366 14.46 3.50 21.74
C ASN A 366 13.43 4.09 20.75
N LEU A 367 13.85 4.30 19.50
CA LEU A 367 13.08 4.93 18.41
C LEU A 367 11.93 4.06 17.85
N GLY A 368 11.50 3.01 18.56
CA GLY A 368 10.49 2.06 18.05
C GLY A 368 10.93 1.25 16.82
N LEU A 369 12.18 1.38 16.36
CA LEU A 369 12.71 0.75 15.16
C LEU A 369 13.19 -0.68 15.41
N ASP A 370 12.74 -1.63 14.58
CA ASP A 370 13.24 -3.01 14.59
C ASP A 370 14.67 -3.14 14.02
N LEU A 371 15.71 -3.03 14.83
CA LEU A 371 17.09 -3.10 14.33
C LEU A 371 17.54 -4.51 13.89
N SER A 372 16.81 -5.57 14.26
CA SER A 372 17.32 -6.95 14.14
C SER A 372 16.35 -7.96 13.52
N GLY A 373 15.04 -7.83 13.75
CA GLY A 373 14.03 -8.79 13.32
C GLY A 373 14.00 -8.95 11.80
N LEU A 374 13.95 -7.83 11.07
CA LEU A 374 13.97 -7.82 9.60
C LEU A 374 15.21 -8.51 9.00
N PHE A 375 16.35 -8.47 9.70
CA PHE A 375 17.62 -9.01 9.22
C PHE A 375 17.96 -10.40 9.75
N LYS A 376 17.09 -11.01 10.57
CA LYS A 376 17.38 -12.26 11.29
C LYS A 376 17.83 -13.42 10.40
N ASN A 377 17.34 -13.47 9.16
CA ASN A 377 17.69 -14.53 8.20
C ASN A 377 18.93 -14.19 7.35
N ILE A 378 19.40 -12.94 7.39
CA ILE A 378 20.58 -12.51 6.63
C ILE A 378 21.83 -12.87 7.41
N ARG A 379 22.73 -13.62 6.78
CA ARG A 379 24.02 -13.94 7.37
C ARG A 379 24.98 -12.78 7.12
N SER A 380 25.62 -12.28 8.17
CA SER A 380 26.75 -11.37 8.04
C SER A 380 27.82 -12.01 7.16
N ILE A 381 28.26 -11.30 6.11
CA ILE A 381 29.40 -11.73 5.30
C ILE A 381 30.65 -11.61 6.19
N PRO A 382 31.42 -12.69 6.42
CA PRO A 382 32.67 -12.58 7.14
C PRO A 382 33.63 -11.66 6.37
N GLY A 383 33.95 -10.49 6.94
CA GLY A 383 34.93 -9.55 6.39
C GLY A 383 34.40 -8.24 5.79
N ALA A 384 33.13 -7.87 6.03
CA ALA A 384 32.76 -6.46 5.93
C ALA A 384 33.49 -5.68 7.04
N PRO A 385 34.13 -4.53 6.74
CA PRO A 385 35.04 -3.82 7.64
C PRO A 385 34.41 -3.34 8.94
#